data_AF-A0A9C9MHX6-F1
#
_entry.id   AF-A0A9C9MHX6-F1
#
_cell.length_a   1.000
_cell.length_b   1.000
_cell.length_c   1.000
_cell.angle_alpha   90.00
_cell.angle_beta   90.00
_cell.angle_gamma   90.00
#
_symmetry.space_group_name_H-M   'P 1'
#
loop_
_entity.id
_entity.type
_entity.pdbx_description
1 polymer ?
#
loop_
_entity_poly.entity_id
_entity_poly.type
_entity_poly.pdbx_seq_one_letter_code
_entity_poly.pdbx_strand_id
1 'polypeptide(L)'
;MFGTGKIQPITQFASLILLIALVTTCSGGGTGQTIATGLAGSTRDFKVVLWEDSWVDGGTAEVDVRESVVADGYCIELWAERAEGLKALYYSIEYDPRRYAPESASPGELERCSGELLQLAVLDLPGAVHCGQVLANYPDHEGFSGEGLLARISFANGPPRLTRRSSAAPVSKRSESPLAWNATDERLEWGYYCEGDYDQNSETNIADLSPLGLHY
;
A
#
# COMPACT_ATOMS: atom_id res chain seq x y z
N MET A 1 -52.49 -34.85 -22.49
CA MET A 1 -52.57 -33.45 -22.02
C MET A 1 -51.16 -32.88 -22.04
N PHE A 2 -51.02 -31.70 -22.64
CA PHE A 2 -49.80 -30.95 -22.95
C PHE A 2 -48.87 -30.74 -21.73
N GLY A 3 -47.56 -30.50 -21.84
CA GLY A 3 -46.84 -29.97 -22.99
C GLY A 3 -45.32 -30.11 -22.90
N THR A 4 -44.72 -29.84 -24.06
CA THR A 4 -43.31 -29.81 -24.43
C THR A 4 -42.62 -28.55 -23.91
N GLY A 5 -41.45 -28.71 -23.28
CA GLY A 5 -40.49 -27.63 -23.03
C GLY A 5 -39.14 -27.97 -23.67
N LYS A 6 -38.85 -27.37 -24.83
CA LYS A 6 -37.50 -27.27 -25.43
C LYS A 6 -36.77 -26.11 -24.76
N ILE A 7 -35.51 -26.29 -24.33
CA ILE A 7 -34.48 -25.22 -24.38
C ILE A 7 -33.15 -25.85 -24.78
N GLN A 8 -32.50 -25.21 -25.75
CA GLN A 8 -31.28 -25.58 -26.48
C GLN A 8 -30.01 -25.01 -25.80
N PRO A 9 -28.79 -25.30 -26.31
CA PRO A 9 -27.53 -25.31 -25.54
C PRO A 9 -26.88 -23.92 -25.43
N ILE A 10 -26.02 -23.72 -24.42
CA ILE A 10 -25.16 -22.54 -24.29
C ILE A 10 -23.71 -23.01 -24.13
N THR A 11 -22.93 -23.06 -25.20
CA THR A 11 -21.98 -22.05 -25.72
C THR A 11 -20.66 -22.00 -24.95
N GLN A 12 -19.61 -22.46 -25.63
CA GLN A 12 -18.20 -22.21 -25.33
C GLN A 12 -17.96 -20.69 -25.17
N PHE A 13 -17.26 -20.29 -24.11
CA PHE A 13 -16.59 -19.00 -24.07
C PHE A 13 -15.08 -19.23 -24.01
N ALA A 14 -14.46 -19.21 -25.19
CA ALA A 14 -13.10 -18.73 -25.32
C ALA A 14 -13.12 -17.21 -25.04
N SER A 15 -12.18 -16.73 -24.22
CA SER A 15 -11.87 -15.30 -24.16
C SER A 15 -10.38 -15.13 -23.98
N LEU A 16 -9.75 -15.09 -25.15
CA LEU A 16 -8.49 -14.44 -25.46
C LEU A 16 -8.58 -12.96 -25.05
N ILE A 17 -7.70 -12.50 -24.16
CA ILE A 17 -7.30 -11.09 -24.12
C ILE A 17 -5.78 -11.04 -24.12
N LEU A 18 -5.25 -10.89 -25.33
CA LEU A 18 -3.93 -10.35 -25.62
C LEU A 18 -4.12 -8.84 -25.72
N LEU A 19 -3.50 -8.05 -24.85
CA LEU A 19 -3.32 -6.62 -25.09
C LEU A 19 -1.83 -6.32 -25.12
N ILE A 20 -1.32 -6.16 -26.35
CA ILE A 20 -0.02 -5.57 -26.65
C ILE A 20 -0.18 -4.06 -26.49
N ALA A 21 0.54 -3.45 -25.56
CA ALA A 21 0.77 -2.01 -25.56
C ALA A 21 2.14 -1.75 -26.21
N LEU A 22 2.13 -1.63 -27.54
CA LEU A 22 3.23 -1.06 -28.31
C LEU A 22 2.99 0.46 -28.34
N VAL A 23 3.65 1.23 -27.49
CA VAL A 23 3.67 2.69 -27.64
C VAL A 23 4.91 3.06 -28.44
N THR A 24 4.73 3.15 -29.75
CA THR A 24 5.58 3.97 -30.61
C THR A 24 4.76 5.20 -30.96
N THR A 25 5.09 6.36 -30.40
CA THR A 25 4.59 7.64 -30.92
C THR A 25 5.73 8.61 -31.13
N CYS A 26 5.82 9.01 -32.39
CA CYS A 26 6.72 9.98 -32.96
C CYS A 26 6.48 11.39 -32.39
N SER A 27 7.53 12.19 -32.43
CA SER A 27 7.59 13.62 -32.12
C SER A 27 6.45 14.47 -32.72
N GLY A 28 5.84 15.31 -31.88
CA GLY A 28 5.01 16.44 -32.29
C GLY A 28 4.65 17.30 -31.07
N GLY A 29 5.19 18.53 -31.01
CA GLY A 29 5.06 19.43 -29.86
C GLY A 29 3.62 19.83 -29.52
N GLY A 30 3.33 19.85 -28.23
CA GLY A 30 2.09 20.35 -27.65
C GLY A 30 2.04 19.99 -26.17
N THR A 31 2.10 20.99 -25.29
CA THR A 31 2.04 20.86 -23.83
C THR A 31 0.71 20.26 -23.40
N GLY A 32 0.74 18.97 -23.07
CA GLY A 32 -0.33 18.21 -22.47
C GLY A 32 0.25 16.87 -22.03
N GLN A 33 0.85 16.83 -20.84
CA GLN A 33 1.31 15.57 -20.25
C GLN A 33 0.08 14.70 -19.97
N THR A 34 -0.13 13.69 -20.80
CA THR A 34 -0.96 12.55 -20.44
C THR A 34 -0.22 11.79 -19.36
N ILE A 35 -0.53 12.07 -18.10
CA ILE A 35 0.02 11.34 -16.95
C ILE A 35 -0.64 9.96 -16.99
N ALA A 36 0.15 8.92 -17.29
CA ALA A 36 -0.39 7.59 -17.48
C ALA A 36 -0.47 6.84 -16.14
N THR A 37 -1.68 6.47 -15.70
CA THR A 37 -1.84 5.28 -14.87
C THR A 37 -1.42 4.08 -15.71
N GLY A 38 -0.44 3.31 -15.23
CA GLY A 38 0.21 2.28 -16.04
C GLY A 38 0.59 1.05 -15.24
N LEU A 39 0.52 -0.10 -15.91
CA LEU A 39 1.21 -1.30 -15.44
C LEU A 39 2.72 -0.98 -15.42
N ALA A 40 3.33 -0.95 -14.24
CA ALA A 40 4.79 -0.81 -14.14
C ALA A 40 5.49 -2.09 -14.58
N GLY A 41 4.89 -3.23 -14.23
CA GLY A 41 5.41 -4.53 -14.62
C GLY A 41 4.54 -5.65 -14.09
N SER A 42 4.72 -6.83 -14.67
CA SER A 42 4.19 -8.07 -14.11
C SER A 42 5.27 -9.12 -14.11
N THR A 43 5.38 -9.85 -13.02
CA THR A 43 6.12 -11.10 -12.99
C THR A 43 5.15 -12.27 -13.14
N ARG A 44 5.62 -13.50 -12.90
CA ARG A 44 4.78 -14.69 -13.07
C ARG A 44 3.58 -14.70 -12.12
N ASP A 45 3.79 -14.27 -10.88
CA ASP A 45 2.82 -14.41 -9.79
C ASP A 45 2.40 -13.05 -9.18
N PHE A 46 3.01 -11.95 -9.61
CA PHE A 46 2.75 -10.60 -9.10
C PHE A 46 2.50 -9.60 -10.23
N LYS A 47 1.55 -8.69 -10.03
CA LYS A 47 1.27 -7.60 -10.97
C LYS A 47 1.35 -6.26 -10.26
N VAL A 48 2.21 -5.37 -10.74
CA VAL A 48 2.47 -4.06 -10.13
C VAL A 48 1.84 -2.95 -10.97
N VAL A 49 1.00 -2.15 -10.34
CA VAL A 49 0.33 -0.99 -10.94
C VAL A 49 0.76 0.27 -10.21
N LEU A 50 1.26 1.27 -10.94
CA LEU A 50 1.54 2.60 -10.40
C LEU A 50 0.33 3.50 -10.57
N TRP A 51 0.08 4.35 -9.59
CA TRP A 51 -1.01 5.31 -9.62
C TRP A 51 -0.52 6.66 -10.15
N GLU A 52 -1.42 7.40 -10.80
CA GLU A 52 -1.16 8.74 -11.35
C GLU A 52 -0.62 9.73 -10.31
N ASP A 53 -1.06 9.60 -9.05
CA ASP A 53 -0.62 10.45 -7.94
C ASP A 53 0.86 10.26 -7.58
N SER A 54 1.58 9.31 -8.19
CA SER A 54 3.04 9.20 -8.03
C SER A 54 3.80 10.37 -8.65
N TRP A 55 3.19 11.03 -9.64
CA TRP A 55 3.85 12.02 -10.49
C TRP A 55 3.55 13.45 -10.04
N VAL A 56 3.63 13.70 -8.73
CA VAL A 56 3.39 15.04 -8.16
C VAL A 56 4.47 16.02 -8.58
N ASP A 57 4.06 17.28 -8.78
CA ASP A 57 4.96 18.40 -9.08
C ASP A 57 5.88 18.17 -10.29
N GLY A 58 5.38 17.42 -11.29
CA GLY A 58 6.12 17.12 -12.51
C GLY A 58 7.19 16.03 -12.35
N GLY A 59 7.26 15.36 -11.20
CA GLY A 59 8.16 14.24 -10.98
C GLY A 59 7.87 13.06 -11.91
N THR A 60 8.90 12.40 -12.40
CA THR A 60 8.76 11.24 -13.31
C THR A 60 9.76 10.14 -12.95
N ALA A 61 9.46 8.89 -13.34
CA ALA A 61 10.41 7.78 -13.31
C ALA A 61 9.96 6.66 -14.27
N GLU A 62 10.94 6.00 -14.90
CA GLU A 62 10.75 4.67 -15.47
C GLU A 62 11.00 3.65 -14.34
N VAL A 63 10.01 2.79 -14.07
CA VAL A 63 10.04 1.84 -12.96
C VAL A 63 10.18 0.41 -13.46
N ASP A 64 11.29 -0.24 -13.11
CA ASP A 64 11.54 -1.65 -13.30
C ASP A 64 11.07 -2.47 -12.08
N VAL A 65 10.51 -3.65 -12.33
CA VAL A 65 10.00 -4.55 -11.28
C VAL A 65 10.86 -5.79 -11.24
N ARG A 66 11.55 -5.99 -10.11
CA ARG A 66 12.44 -7.14 -9.91
C ARG A 66 11.87 -8.07 -8.86
N GLU A 67 11.78 -9.35 -9.21
CA GLU A 67 11.41 -10.41 -8.28
C GLU A 67 12.66 -11.21 -7.90
N SER A 68 12.81 -11.46 -6.60
CA SER A 68 13.85 -12.34 -6.07
C SER A 68 13.27 -13.32 -5.06
N VAL A 69 13.79 -14.54 -5.07
CA VAL A 69 13.45 -15.57 -4.08
C VAL A 69 14.34 -15.37 -2.86
N VAL A 70 13.74 -15.30 -1.68
CA VAL A 70 14.42 -15.21 -0.37
C VAL A 70 14.13 -16.47 0.44
N ALA A 71 14.89 -16.71 1.52
CA ALA A 71 14.86 -17.97 2.25
C ALA A 71 13.45 -18.45 2.66
N ASP A 72 12.56 -17.51 3.01
CA ASP A 72 11.20 -17.81 3.49
C ASP A 72 10.08 -17.30 2.57
N GLY A 73 10.40 -16.91 1.32
CA GLY A 73 9.39 -16.36 0.42
C GLY A 73 9.95 -15.59 -0.78
N TYR A 74 9.32 -14.46 -1.08
CA TYR A 74 9.59 -13.64 -2.25
C TYR A 74 9.79 -12.19 -1.85
N CYS A 75 10.60 -11.49 -2.62
CA CYS A 75 10.87 -10.07 -2.47
C CYS A 75 10.64 -9.39 -3.82
N ILE A 76 9.74 -8.42 -3.83
CA ILE A 76 9.45 -7.56 -4.98
C ILE A 76 10.10 -6.22 -4.75
N GLU A 77 10.98 -5.82 -5.66
CA GLU A 77 11.67 -4.55 -5.64
C GLU A 77 11.24 -3.69 -6.81
N LEU A 78 10.96 -2.41 -6.53
CA LEU A 78 10.68 -1.40 -7.55
C LEU A 78 11.93 -0.55 -7.71
N TRP A 79 12.48 -0.48 -8.91
CA TRP A 79 13.70 0.27 -9.23
C TRP A 79 13.40 1.40 -10.19
N ALA A 80 13.87 2.60 -9.90
CA ALA A 80 13.90 3.69 -10.86
C ALA A 80 15.13 3.57 -11.76
N GLU A 81 14.95 3.75 -13.06
CA GLU A 81 16.04 3.81 -14.05
C GLU A 81 16.31 5.25 -14.53
N ARG A 82 15.29 6.12 -14.53
CA ARG A 82 15.39 7.53 -14.95
C ARG A 82 14.45 8.40 -14.15
N ALA A 83 14.62 8.46 -12.84
CA ALA A 83 13.83 9.35 -12.02
C ALA A 83 14.27 10.81 -12.24
N GLU A 84 13.32 11.72 -12.34
CA GLU A 84 13.53 13.17 -12.32
C GLU A 84 12.56 13.78 -11.31
N GLY A 85 13.09 14.36 -10.23
CA GLY A 85 12.30 15.08 -9.22
C GLY A 85 11.17 14.25 -8.59
N LEU A 86 11.36 12.94 -8.42
CA LEU A 86 10.33 12.06 -7.87
C LEU A 86 10.12 12.34 -6.38
N LYS A 87 8.92 12.77 -6.00
CA LYS A 87 8.59 13.15 -4.61
C LYS A 87 7.55 12.25 -3.95
N ALA A 88 6.86 11.44 -4.75
CA ALA A 88 5.89 10.47 -4.28
C ALA A 88 5.97 9.19 -5.09
N LEU A 89 5.49 8.09 -4.51
CA LEU A 89 5.26 6.84 -5.21
C LEU A 89 4.05 6.15 -4.58
N TYR A 90 3.01 5.95 -5.38
CA TYR A 90 1.81 5.23 -5.01
C TYR A 90 1.64 4.04 -5.94
N TYR A 91 1.48 2.85 -5.37
CA TYR A 91 1.42 1.64 -6.15
C TYR A 91 0.59 0.56 -5.46
N SER A 92 0.19 -0.41 -6.27
CA SER A 92 -0.43 -1.64 -5.79
C SER A 92 0.22 -2.87 -6.39
N ILE A 93 0.29 -3.94 -5.60
CA ILE A 93 0.77 -5.25 -6.04
C ILE A 93 -0.37 -6.25 -5.89
N GLU A 94 -0.89 -6.74 -7.01
CA GLU A 94 -1.86 -7.84 -7.03
C GLU A 94 -1.11 -9.18 -6.95
N TYR A 95 -1.61 -10.13 -6.14
CA TYR A 95 -1.00 -11.44 -5.90
C TYR A 95 -2.06 -12.52 -5.61
N ASP A 96 -1.69 -13.81 -5.64
CA ASP A 96 -2.58 -14.91 -5.21
C ASP A 96 -2.54 -15.07 -3.66
N PRO A 97 -3.61 -14.71 -2.92
CA PRO A 97 -3.62 -14.77 -1.46
C PRO A 97 -3.66 -16.18 -0.89
N ARG A 98 -3.81 -17.21 -1.72
CA ARG A 98 -3.70 -18.61 -1.29
C ARG A 98 -2.25 -19.08 -1.23
N ARG A 99 -1.37 -18.39 -1.96
CA ARG A 99 0.04 -18.75 -2.14
C ARG A 99 0.99 -17.83 -1.41
N TYR A 100 0.59 -16.58 -1.18
CA TYR A 100 1.47 -15.56 -0.63
C TYR A 100 0.79 -14.75 0.47
N ALA A 101 1.61 -14.31 1.42
CA ALA A 101 1.24 -13.44 2.52
C ALA A 101 2.21 -12.25 2.57
N PRO A 102 1.74 -11.01 2.37
CA PRO A 102 2.61 -9.84 2.53
C PRO A 102 3.10 -9.75 3.99
N GLU A 103 4.40 -9.54 4.19
CA GLU A 103 5.01 -9.46 5.52
C GLU A 103 5.44 -8.03 5.85
N SER A 104 6.06 -7.35 4.90
CA SER A 104 6.59 -6.00 5.10
C SER A 104 6.65 -5.22 3.80
N ALA A 105 6.60 -3.90 3.91
CA ALA A 105 6.92 -2.96 2.85
C ALA A 105 7.88 -1.92 3.43
N SER A 106 9.01 -1.70 2.77
CA SER A 106 10.01 -0.71 3.17
C SER A 106 10.30 0.25 2.01
N PRO A 107 10.60 1.52 2.32
CA PRO A 107 10.96 2.49 1.31
C PRO A 107 12.38 2.22 0.82
N GLY A 108 12.71 2.78 -0.34
CA GLY A 108 14.06 2.77 -0.89
C GLY A 108 14.75 4.14 -0.76
N GLU A 109 15.38 4.58 -1.84
CA GLU A 109 16.16 5.81 -1.94
C GLU A 109 15.34 7.10 -1.72
N LEU A 110 14.01 7.06 -1.89
CA LEU A 110 13.16 8.23 -1.60
C LEU A 110 13.30 8.69 -0.14
N GLU A 111 13.51 7.76 0.80
CA GLU A 111 13.73 8.06 2.23
C GLU A 111 15.01 8.88 2.45
N ARG A 112 16.03 8.66 1.61
CA ARG A 112 17.34 9.31 1.76
C ARG A 112 17.37 10.77 1.30
N CYS A 113 16.33 11.23 0.59
CA CYS A 113 16.29 12.57 0.02
C CYS A 113 16.00 13.66 1.06
N SER A 114 15.24 13.39 2.12
CA SER A 114 14.90 14.44 3.10
C SER A 114 14.82 13.98 4.55
N GLY A 115 14.80 12.67 4.85
CA GLY A 115 14.52 12.17 6.20
C GLY A 115 13.08 12.44 6.68
N GLU A 116 12.25 13.10 5.88
CA GLU A 116 10.85 13.43 6.16
C GLU A 116 9.92 12.65 5.21
N LEU A 117 10.12 11.33 5.11
CA LEU A 117 9.28 10.48 4.28
C LEU A 117 8.04 10.04 5.07
N LEU A 118 6.86 10.34 4.54
CA LEU A 118 5.62 9.74 5.00
C LEU A 118 5.37 8.47 4.19
N GLN A 119 5.19 7.34 4.86
CA GLN A 119 4.94 6.05 4.24
C GLN A 119 3.68 5.39 4.83
N LEU A 120 2.87 4.81 3.96
CA LEU A 120 1.73 3.97 4.30
C LEU A 120 1.79 2.67 3.50
N ALA A 121 1.52 1.54 4.16
CA ALA A 121 1.37 0.25 3.50
C ALA A 121 0.21 -0.53 4.12
N VAL A 122 -0.69 -1.01 3.27
CA VAL A 122 -1.82 -1.90 3.63
C VAL A 122 -1.46 -3.30 3.16
N LEU A 123 -1.16 -4.17 4.12
CA LEU A 123 -0.63 -5.52 3.90
C LEU A 123 -1.64 -6.63 4.20
N ASP A 124 -2.75 -6.28 4.84
CA ASP A 124 -3.77 -7.21 5.36
C ASP A 124 -4.95 -7.41 4.40
N LEU A 125 -5.00 -6.67 3.29
CA LEU A 125 -5.98 -6.90 2.23
C LEU A 125 -5.60 -8.16 1.42
N PRO A 126 -6.45 -9.21 1.40
CA PRO A 126 -6.13 -10.41 0.63
C PRO A 126 -6.10 -10.12 -0.88
N GLY A 127 -4.98 -10.47 -1.51
CA GLY A 127 -4.78 -10.42 -2.96
C GLY A 127 -4.31 -9.08 -3.51
N ALA A 128 -4.20 -8.05 -2.68
CA ALA A 128 -3.61 -6.77 -3.06
C ALA A 128 -2.82 -6.15 -1.90
N VAL A 129 -1.64 -5.62 -2.19
CA VAL A 129 -0.91 -4.70 -1.32
C VAL A 129 -1.08 -3.30 -1.88
N HIS A 130 -1.43 -2.33 -1.03
CA HIS A 130 -1.44 -0.92 -1.40
C HIS A 130 -0.36 -0.18 -0.63
N CYS A 131 0.45 0.59 -1.33
CA CYS A 131 1.53 1.35 -0.74
C CYS A 131 1.53 2.78 -1.25
N GLY A 132 1.84 3.71 -0.36
CA GLY A 132 2.09 5.10 -0.67
C GLY A 132 3.32 5.58 0.08
N GLN A 133 4.18 6.33 -0.59
CA GLN A 133 5.26 7.07 0.03
C GLN A 133 5.32 8.48 -0.56
N VAL A 134 5.53 9.49 0.26
CA VAL A 134 5.57 10.90 -0.16
C VAL A 134 6.48 11.70 0.76
N LEU A 135 7.28 12.61 0.21
CA LEU A 135 8.04 13.57 1.02
C LEU A 135 7.07 14.52 1.73
N ALA A 136 7.19 14.66 3.04
CA ALA A 136 6.49 15.72 3.76
C ALA A 136 6.94 17.07 3.18
N ASN A 137 6.04 18.05 3.11
CA ASN A 137 6.33 19.36 2.52
C ASN A 137 6.98 19.26 1.12
N TYR A 138 6.58 18.29 0.29
CA TYR A 138 7.20 18.01 -1.01
C TYR A 138 7.45 19.22 -1.93
N PRO A 139 6.68 20.34 -1.92
CA PRO A 139 7.02 21.52 -2.72
C PRO A 139 8.39 22.13 -2.38
N ASP A 140 8.86 21.95 -1.14
CA ASP A 140 10.13 22.49 -0.64
C ASP A 140 11.32 21.56 -0.90
N HIS A 141 11.09 20.38 -1.48
CA HIS A 141 12.11 19.38 -1.77
C HIS A 141 12.37 19.24 -3.27
N GLU A 142 13.61 18.96 -3.67
CA GLU A 142 13.95 18.68 -5.07
C GLU A 142 13.40 17.33 -5.55
N GLY A 143 13.26 16.36 -4.64
CA GLY A 143 12.85 14.99 -4.95
C GLY A 143 14.02 14.09 -5.36
N PHE A 144 13.72 12.80 -5.55
CA PHE A 144 14.69 11.80 -5.99
C PHE A 144 14.92 11.88 -7.50
N SER A 145 16.18 11.88 -7.91
CA SER A 145 16.57 11.84 -9.33
C SER A 145 17.68 10.81 -9.56
N GLY A 146 17.65 10.16 -10.72
CA GLY A 146 18.61 9.12 -11.11
C GLY A 146 18.07 7.70 -11.00
N GLU A 147 18.98 6.76 -10.76
CA GLU A 147 18.72 5.32 -10.68
C GLU A 147 18.76 4.85 -9.23
N GLY A 148 17.84 3.98 -8.83
CA GLY A 148 17.85 3.45 -7.46
C GLY A 148 16.62 2.65 -7.06
N LEU A 149 16.74 1.93 -5.95
CA LEU A 149 15.62 1.22 -5.34
C LEU A 149 14.59 2.23 -4.85
N LEU A 150 13.32 2.09 -5.21
CA LEU A 150 12.24 2.94 -4.74
C LEU A 150 11.46 2.31 -3.59
N ALA A 151 11.22 1.01 -3.64
CA ALA A 151 10.48 0.28 -2.63
C ALA A 151 10.81 -1.21 -2.65
N ARG A 152 10.64 -1.87 -1.50
CA ARG A 152 10.78 -3.31 -1.34
C ARG A 152 9.58 -3.87 -0.59
N ILE A 153 9.00 -4.96 -1.09
CA ILE A 153 7.88 -5.66 -0.48
C ILE A 153 8.25 -7.13 -0.33
N SER A 154 8.19 -7.63 0.90
CA SER A 154 8.45 -9.03 1.22
C SER A 154 7.14 -9.79 1.37
N PHE A 155 7.11 -11.00 0.82
CA PHE A 155 6.00 -11.94 0.91
C PHE A 155 6.49 -13.26 1.48
N ALA A 156 5.81 -13.79 2.49
CA ALA A 156 5.96 -15.17 2.92
C ALA A 156 5.22 -16.13 1.99
N ASN A 157 5.69 -17.38 1.98
CA ASN A 157 4.96 -18.48 1.35
C ASN A 157 3.74 -18.91 2.18
N GLY A 158 2.64 -19.19 1.49
CA GLY A 158 1.37 -19.61 2.07
C GLY A 158 0.40 -18.46 2.33
N PRO A 159 -0.84 -18.77 2.74
CA PRO A 159 -1.85 -17.75 3.01
C PRO A 159 -1.46 -16.90 4.24
N PRO A 160 -1.99 -15.67 4.35
CA PRO A 160 -1.75 -14.79 5.49
C PRO A 160 -2.01 -15.52 6.81
N ARG A 161 -1.01 -15.49 7.70
CA ARG A 161 -1.24 -15.82 9.10
C ARG A 161 -2.03 -14.65 9.68
N LEU A 162 -3.32 -14.85 9.94
CA LEU A 162 -4.18 -13.88 10.59
C LEU A 162 -3.68 -13.63 12.02
N THR A 163 -2.72 -12.72 12.15
CA THR A 163 -2.19 -12.25 13.44
C THR A 163 -2.24 -10.73 13.48
N ARG A 164 -3.45 -10.17 13.43
CA ARG A 164 -3.77 -8.86 14.01
C ARG A 164 -5.24 -8.85 14.40
N ARG A 165 -5.50 -8.70 15.71
CA ARG A 165 -6.81 -8.26 16.19
C ARG A 165 -6.83 -6.74 15.99
N SER A 166 -7.77 -6.25 15.21
CA SER A 166 -8.14 -4.84 15.27
C SER A 166 -8.63 -4.54 16.69
N SER A 167 -8.10 -3.51 17.33
CA SER A 167 -8.66 -2.98 18.57
C SER A 167 -10.06 -2.45 18.26
N ALA A 168 -11.09 -2.96 18.94
CA ALA A 168 -12.43 -2.39 18.77
C ALA A 168 -12.42 -0.96 19.32
N ALA A 169 -13.15 -0.04 18.70
CA ALA A 169 -13.33 1.30 19.24
C ALA A 169 -13.75 1.22 20.72
N PRO A 170 -13.18 2.06 21.61
CA PRO A 170 -13.44 1.97 23.03
C PRO A 170 -14.93 2.24 23.30
N VAL A 171 -15.70 1.19 23.58
CA VAL A 171 -17.14 1.27 23.89
C VAL A 171 -17.44 1.81 25.30
N SER A 172 -16.40 2.15 26.06
CA SER A 172 -16.53 2.65 27.41
C SER A 172 -15.35 3.54 27.80
N LYS A 173 -15.62 4.54 28.64
CA LYS A 173 -14.61 5.42 29.24
C LYS A 173 -13.87 4.75 30.41
N ARG A 174 -13.49 3.48 30.28
CA ARG A 174 -12.98 2.69 31.42
C ARG A 174 -11.65 3.22 31.99
N SER A 175 -10.84 3.88 31.16
CA SER A 175 -9.60 4.57 31.57
C SER A 175 -9.83 5.98 32.11
N GLU A 176 -11.06 6.51 32.08
CA GLU A 176 -11.40 7.78 32.73
C GLU A 176 -11.48 7.55 34.24
N SER A 177 -10.46 8.01 34.97
CA SER A 177 -10.46 8.03 36.43
C SER A 177 -10.40 9.49 36.90
N PRO A 178 -11.22 9.88 37.91
CA PRO A 178 -11.11 11.19 38.54
C PRO A 178 -9.70 11.43 39.07
N LEU A 179 -9.27 12.69 39.08
CA LEU A 179 -8.06 13.13 39.76
C LEU A 179 -8.09 12.64 41.21
N ALA A 180 -7.13 11.81 41.59
CA ALA A 180 -7.00 11.24 42.92
C ALA A 180 -5.62 11.53 43.49
N TRP A 181 -5.59 12.04 44.72
CA TRP A 181 -4.36 12.18 45.50
C TRP A 181 -4.22 10.99 46.44
N ASN A 182 -3.15 10.22 46.29
CA ASN A 182 -2.76 9.18 47.23
C ASN A 182 -1.75 9.76 48.23
N ALA A 183 -2.22 10.05 49.44
CA ALA A 183 -1.42 10.63 50.50
C ALA A 183 -0.41 9.65 51.14
N THR A 184 -0.58 8.34 50.93
CA THR A 184 0.35 7.33 51.46
C THR A 184 1.60 7.23 50.61
N ASP A 185 1.45 7.38 49.29
CA ASP A 185 2.54 7.28 48.31
C ASP A 185 2.98 8.63 47.74
N GLU A 186 2.42 9.74 48.25
CA GLU A 186 2.60 11.11 47.73
C GLU A 186 2.40 11.20 46.20
N ARG A 187 1.47 10.40 45.67
CA ARG A 187 1.24 10.26 44.23
C ARG A 187 -0.04 10.95 43.80
N LEU A 188 0.05 11.81 42.79
CA LEU A 188 -1.09 12.35 42.09
C LEU A 188 -1.39 11.46 40.89
N GLU A 189 -2.59 10.90 40.84
CA GLU A 189 -3.07 10.04 39.75
C GLU A 189 -4.24 10.71 39.06
N TRP A 190 -4.24 10.73 37.74
CA TRP A 190 -5.42 11.08 36.95
C TRP A 190 -5.48 10.18 35.73
N GLY A 191 -6.67 9.72 35.39
CA GLY A 191 -6.88 8.98 34.15
C GLY A 191 -6.80 9.94 32.97
N TYR A 192 -5.88 9.71 32.05
CA TYR A 192 -5.87 10.40 30.77
C TYR A 192 -6.78 9.63 29.81
N TYR A 193 -7.86 10.28 29.34
CA TYR A 193 -8.68 9.74 28.26
C TYR A 193 -7.98 10.05 26.93
N CYS A 194 -7.27 9.06 26.39
CA CYS A 194 -6.76 9.12 25.03
C CYS A 194 -7.79 8.47 24.10
N GLU A 195 -8.47 9.28 23.27
CA GLU A 195 -9.37 8.74 22.24
C GLU A 195 -8.63 7.86 21.22
N GLY A 196 -7.30 8.00 21.11
CA GLY A 196 -6.46 7.23 20.20
C GLY A 196 -5.91 5.91 20.76
N ASP A 197 -6.14 5.59 22.03
CA ASP A 197 -5.74 4.32 22.66
C ASP A 197 -6.98 3.41 22.74
N TYR A 198 -7.21 2.65 21.67
CA TYR A 198 -8.46 1.92 21.49
C TYR A 198 -8.57 0.70 22.41
N ASP A 199 -7.45 0.05 22.73
CA ASP A 199 -7.41 -1.10 23.64
C ASP A 199 -7.14 -0.74 25.11
N GLN A 200 -6.92 0.55 25.40
CA GLN A 200 -6.75 1.12 26.74
C GLN A 200 -5.51 0.59 27.47
N ASN A 201 -4.45 0.26 26.73
CA ASN A 201 -3.20 -0.28 27.29
C ASN A 201 -2.15 0.79 27.62
N SER A 202 -2.48 2.07 27.48
CA SER A 202 -1.58 3.24 27.65
C SER A 202 -0.51 3.41 26.57
N GLU A 203 -0.68 2.74 25.42
CA GLU A 203 0.09 2.97 24.20
C GLU A 203 -0.85 3.50 23.11
N THR A 204 -0.32 4.27 22.16
CA THR A 204 -1.07 4.68 20.97
C THR A 204 -0.21 4.31 19.77
N ASN A 205 -0.61 3.29 19.04
CA ASN A 205 0.12 2.77 17.90
C ASN A 205 -0.81 2.54 16.69
N ILE A 206 -0.24 2.10 15.57
CA ILE A 206 -1.00 1.91 14.32
C ILE A 206 -2.12 0.86 14.42
N ALA A 207 -2.07 -0.04 15.42
CA ALA A 207 -3.14 -1.00 15.67
C ALA A 207 -4.38 -0.36 16.33
N ASP A 208 -4.20 0.76 17.05
CA ASP A 208 -5.30 1.53 17.64
C ASP A 208 -6.06 2.35 16.60
N LEU A 209 -5.50 2.51 15.40
CA LEU A 209 -6.15 3.17 14.27
C LEU A 209 -7.23 2.32 13.57
N SER A 210 -7.82 1.32 14.23
CA SER A 210 -8.79 0.40 13.60
C SER A 210 -10.11 1.10 13.20
N PRO A 211 -10.62 0.91 11.97
CA PRO A 211 -10.06 1.42 10.72
C PRO A 211 -10.95 2.56 10.22
N LEU A 212 -10.40 3.76 10.05
CA LEU A 212 -11.03 4.77 9.19
C LEU A 212 -11.36 4.17 7.80
N GLY A 213 -10.60 3.16 7.35
CA GLY A 213 -10.83 2.42 6.11
C GLY A 213 -11.86 1.28 6.14
N LEU A 214 -12.51 0.96 7.27
CA LEU A 214 -13.61 -0.03 7.28
C LEU A 214 -14.99 0.63 7.12
N HIS A 215 -15.05 1.95 7.32
CA HIS A 215 -16.30 2.71 7.43
C HIS A 215 -16.39 3.92 6.49
N TYR A 216 -15.43 4.11 5.57
CA TYR A 216 -15.49 5.08 4.49
C TYR A 216 -15.14 4.43 3.14
#